data_AF-A0A934WFT8-F1
#
_entry.id   AF-A0A934WFT8-F1
#
_cell.length_a   1.000
_cell.length_b   1.000
_cell.length_c   1.000
_cell.angle_alpha   90.00
_cell.angle_beta   90.00
_cell.angle_gamma   90.00
#
_symmetry.space_group_name_H-M   'P 1'
#
loop_
_entity.id
_entity.type
_entity.pdbx_description
1 polymer ?
#
loop_
_entity_poly.entity_id
_entity_poly.type
_entity_poly.pdbx_seq_one_letter_code
_entity_poly.pdbx_strand_id
1 'polypeptide(L)' 'MNRIKEILNEKGIKQIWLAEKLGKSFKIVNAYACNRKQPSLETLYQIAELLQVSVKDLIVDNKNQN' A
#
# COMPACT_ATOMS: atom_id res chain seq x y z
N MET A 1 -2.46 -6.88 9.01
CA MET A 1 -1.26 -6.58 8.17
C MET A 1 -1.70 -5.86 6.90
N ASN A 2 -0.82 -5.29 6.06
CA ASN A 2 -1.22 -4.53 4.84
C ASN A 2 -1.02 -5.37 3.56
N ARG A 3 -1.92 -5.19 2.57
CA ARG A 3 -1.89 -5.87 1.26
C ARG A 3 -1.37 -5.01 0.11
N ILE A 4 -0.70 -3.89 0.40
CA ILE A 4 -0.22 -2.94 -0.62
C ILE A 4 0.63 -3.64 -1.70
N LYS A 5 1.49 -4.59 -1.31
CA LYS A 5 2.32 -5.34 -2.27
C LYS A 5 1.50 -6.23 -3.21
N GLU A 6 0.46 -6.89 -2.71
CA GLU A 6 -0.40 -7.75 -3.52
C GLU A 6 -1.21 -6.91 -4.51
N ILE A 7 -1.86 -5.85 -4.04
CA ILE A 7 -2.66 -4.96 -4.90
C ILE A 7 -1.80 -4.32 -6.01
N LEU A 8 -0.56 -3.95 -5.68
CA LEU A 8 0.39 -3.46 -6.68
C LEU A 8 0.69 -4.51 -7.75
N ASN A 9 0.85 -5.78 -7.35
CA ASN A 9 1.12 -6.88 -8.27
C ASN A 9 -0.12 -7.22 -9.12
N GLU A 10 -1.31 -7.25 -8.53
CA GLU A 10 -2.58 -7.50 -9.22
C GLU A 10 -2.86 -6.45 -10.29
N LYS A 11 -2.51 -5.18 -10.03
CA LYS A 11 -2.64 -4.09 -11.00
C LYS A 11 -1.46 -3.96 -11.96
N GLY A 12 -0.38 -4.72 -11.76
CA GLY A 12 0.86 -4.58 -12.55
C GLY A 12 1.56 -3.23 -12.36
N ILE A 13 1.32 -2.55 -11.23
CA ILE A 13 1.90 -1.23 -10.94
C ILE A 13 3.23 -1.39 -10.21
N LYS A 14 4.25 -0.70 -10.71
CA LYS A 14 5.57 -0.68 -10.07
C LYS A 14 5.56 0.17 -8.80
N GLN A 15 6.27 -0.28 -7.77
CA GLN A 15 6.48 0.49 -6.53
C GLN A 15 7.12 1.86 -6.78
N ILE A 16 7.94 1.98 -7.84
CA ILE A 16 8.57 3.25 -8.27
C ILE A 16 7.49 4.26 -8.67
N TRP A 17 6.50 3.84 -9.44
CA TRP A 17 5.38 4.70 -9.87
C TRP A 17 4.59 5.21 -8.67
N LEU A 18 4.31 4.33 -7.70
CA LEU A 18 3.61 4.72 -6.48
C LEU A 18 4.43 5.71 -5.65
N ALA A 19 5.75 5.54 -5.58
CA ALA A 19 6.67 6.45 -4.89
C ALA A 19 6.69 7.84 -5.53
N GLU A 20 6.74 7.91 -6.86
CA GLU A 20 6.65 9.16 -7.62
C GLU A 20 5.32 9.87 -7.37
N LYS A 21 4.20 9.14 -7.41
CA LYS A 21 2.86 9.71 -7.19
C LYS A 21 2.62 10.18 -5.75
N LEU A 22 3.18 9.48 -4.77
CA LEU A 22 3.10 9.88 -3.35
C LEU A 22 4.11 10.99 -2.99
N GLY A 23 5.03 11.34 -3.88
CA GLY A 23 6.14 12.24 -3.57
C GLY A 23 7.04 11.70 -2.44
N LYS A 24 7.13 10.37 -2.30
CA LYS A 24 7.93 9.71 -1.26
C LYS A 24 9.07 8.92 -1.87
N SER A 25 10.13 8.71 -1.09
CA SER A 25 11.24 7.87 -1.53
C SER A 25 10.79 6.42 -1.73
N PHE A 26 11.32 5.75 -2.76
CA PHE A 26 11.09 4.33 -3.02
C PHE A 26 11.31 3.45 -1.79
N LYS A 27 12.33 3.75 -0.98
CA LYS A 27 12.62 3.02 0.27
C LYS A 27 11.44 3.06 1.25
N ILE A 28 10.73 4.19 1.34
CA ILE A 28 9.59 4.36 2.23
C ILE A 28 8.40 3.54 1.71
N VAL A 29 8.11 3.60 0.41
CA VAL A 29 7.06 2.79 -0.21
C VAL A 29 7.36 1.29 -0.09
N ASN A 30 8.61 0.89 -0.26
CA ASN A 30 9.03 -0.48 -0.06
C ASN A 30 8.84 -0.93 1.41
N ALA A 31 9.14 -0.06 2.38
CA ALA A 31 8.87 -0.34 3.78
C ALA A 31 7.37 -0.53 4.08
N TYR A 32 6.49 0.23 3.41
CA TYR A 32 5.03 0.04 3.49
C TYR A 32 4.60 -1.30 2.90
N ALA A 33 5.08 -1.62 1.69
CA ALA A 33 4.75 -2.85 0.99
C ALA A 33 5.26 -4.11 1.71
N CYS A 34 6.42 -4.02 2.38
CA CYS A 34 7.01 -5.10 3.17
C CYS A 34 6.51 -5.14 4.62
N ASN A 35 5.48 -4.34 4.98
CA ASN A 35 4.96 -4.23 6.35
C ASN A 35 6.01 -3.86 7.42
N ARG A 36 7.17 -3.34 7.02
CA ARG A 36 8.23 -2.87 7.94
C ARG A 36 7.87 -1.54 8.59
N LYS A 37 7.06 -0.74 7.90
CA LYS A 37 6.50 0.52 8.42
C LYS A 37 5.03 0.60 8.03
N GLN A 38 4.21 1.11 8.93
CA GLN A 38 2.82 1.41 8.64
C GLN A 38 2.70 2.78 7.95
N PRO A 39 1.96 2.90 6.84
CA PRO A 39 1.58 4.20 6.31
C PRO A 39 0.63 4.90 7.28
N SER A 40 0.70 6.23 7.33
CA SER A 40 -0.33 7.02 8.00
C SER A 40 -1.67 6.88 7.26
N LEU A 41 -2.78 7.14 7.96
CA LEU A 41 -4.12 7.05 7.38
C LEU A 41 -4.23 7.83 6.06
N GLU A 42 -3.73 9.08 6.05
CA GLU A 42 -3.69 9.94 4.86
C GLU A 42 -2.94 9.32 3.67
N THR A 43 -1.77 8.73 3.92
CA THR A 43 -1.01 8.02 2.89
C THR A 43 -1.77 6.79 2.38
N LEU A 44 -2.49 6.09 3.27
CA LEU A 44 -3.31 4.94 2.90
C LEU A 44 -4.48 5.35 2.00
N TYR A 45 -5.15 6.47 2.29
CA TYR A 45 -6.16 7.06 1.41
C TYR A 45 -5.58 7.45 0.05
N GLN A 46 -4.44 8.15 0.01
CA GLN A 46 -3.79 8.50 -1.26
C GLN A 46 -3.42 7.26 -2.08
N ILE A 47 -2.89 6.21 -1.44
CA ILE A 47 -2.60 4.94 -2.12
C ILE A 47 -3.88 4.32 -2.67
N ALA A 48 -4.97 4.32 -1.90
CA ALA A 48 -6.26 3.79 -2.32
C ALA A 48 -6.82 4.54 -3.53
N GLU A 49 -6.74 5.87 -3.53
CA GLU A 49 -7.17 6.72 -4.65
C GLU A 49 -6.31 6.48 -5.90
N LEU A 50 -4.97 6.46 -5.75
CA LEU A 50 -4.04 6.21 -6.85
C LEU A 50 -4.22 4.82 -7.47
N LEU A 51 -4.51 3.83 -6.64
CA LEU A 51 -4.77 2.47 -7.08
C LEU A 51 -6.23 2.25 -7.45
N GLN A 52 -7.14 3.22 -7.26
CA GLN A 52 -8.59 3.05 -7.45
C GLN A 52 -9.13 1.79 -6.75
N VAL A 53 -8.79 1.62 -5.46
CA VAL A 53 -9.29 0.54 -4.61
C VAL A 53 -9.85 1.12 -3.31
N SER A 54 -10.59 0.30 -2.57
CA SER A 54 -11.01 0.70 -1.22
C SER A 54 -9.82 0.62 -0.25
N VAL A 55 -9.74 1.54 0.71
CA VAL A 55 -8.77 1.49 1.82
C VAL A 55 -8.87 0.16 2.59
N LYS A 56 -10.08 -0.41 2.66
CA LYS A 56 -10.32 -1.72 3.27
C LYS A 56 -9.58 -2.85 2.56
N ASP A 57 -9.38 -2.75 1.25
CA ASP A 57 -8.67 -3.75 0.45
C ASP A 57 -7.16 -3.74 0.72
N LEU A 58 -6.64 -2.57 1.11
CA LEU A 58 -5.23 -2.38 1.47
C LEU A 58 -4.90 -2.92 2.86
N ILE A 59 -5.90 -3.20 3.70
CA ILE A 59 -5.76 -3.62 5.10
C ILE A 59 -6.29 -5.05 5.27
N VAL A 60 -5.45 -5.96 5.76
CA VAL A 60 -5.87 -7.29 6.21
C VAL A 60 -6.44 -7.19 7.61
N ASP A 61 -7.70 -7.60 7.74
CA ASP A 61 -8.35 -7.80 9.02
C ASP A 61 -7.66 -8.94 9.80
N ASN A 62 -7.27 -8.69 11.05
CA ASN A 62 -6.60 -9.67 11.91
C ASN A 62 -7.53 -10.81 12.39
N LYS A 63 -8.82 -10.86 12.02
CA LYS A 63 -9.75 -11.92 12.46
C LYS A 63 -9.58 -13.28 11.78
N ASN A 64 -8.56 -13.48 10.96
CA ASN A 64 -8.23 -14.78 10.37
C ASN A 64 -6.87 -15.32 10.86
N GLN A 65 -6.67 -15.34 12.18
CA GLN A 65 -5.82 -16.37 12.80
C GLN A 65 -6.75 -17.37 13.49
N ASN A 66 -7.20 -18.37 12.73
CA ASN A 66 -7.58 -19.67 13.28
C ASN A 66 -6.36 -20.58 13.19
#